data_AF-A0A763TRD3-F1
#
_entry.id   AF-A0A763TRD3-F1
#
_cell.length_a   1.000
_cell.length_b   1.000
_cell.length_c   1.000
_cell.angle_alpha   90.00
_cell.angle_beta   90.00
_cell.angle_gamma   90.00
#
_symmetry.space_group_name_H-M   'P 1'
#
loop_
_entity.id
_entity.type
_entity.pdbx_description
1 polymer ?
#
loop_
_entity_poly.entity_id
_entity_poly.type
_entity_poly.pdbx_seq_one_letter_code
_entity_poly.pdbx_strand_id
1 'polypeptide(L)' 'MSTQELNIRPEFDREIVDIVDYVMNYDITSKVAYDTAHYCLLDTLGCGLEALEYPACKKLLGPIVPGTVVP' A
#
# COMPACT_ATOMS: atom_id res chain seq x y z
N MET A 1 -22.35 45.90 1.17
CA MET A 1 -22.82 44.62 1.73
C MET A 1 -21.73 43.60 1.47
N SER A 2 -21.08 43.12 2.53
CA SER A 2 -20.03 42.10 2.42
C SER A 2 -20.70 40.74 2.27
N THR A 3 -20.50 40.07 1.13
CA THR A 3 -20.91 38.68 0.92
C THR A 3 -20.02 37.78 1.77
N GLN A 4 -20.60 37.12 2.76
CA GLN A 4 -19.90 36.04 3.48
C GLN A 4 -19.72 34.88 2.50
N GLU A 5 -18.48 34.59 2.13
CA GLU A 5 -18.15 33.34 1.45
C GLU A 5 -18.36 32.20 2.45
N LEU A 6 -19.33 31.32 2.15
CA LEU A 6 -19.56 30.11 2.92
C LEU A 6 -18.37 29.18 2.70
N ASN A 7 -17.63 28.87 3.78
CA ASN A 7 -16.51 27.93 3.76
C ASN A 7 -17.02 26.48 3.67
N ILE A 8 -17.59 26.13 2.51
CA ILE A 8 -18.10 24.78 2.23
C ILE A 8 -16.94 23.93 1.75
N ARG A 9 -16.64 22.85 2.47
CA ARG A 9 -15.65 21.88 2.03
C ARG A 9 -16.16 21.18 0.76
N PRO A 10 -15.40 21.19 -0.35
CA PRO A 10 -15.78 20.45 -1.55
C PRO A 10 -15.77 18.94 -1.30
N GLU A 11 -16.53 18.22 -2.10
CA GLU A 11 -16.47 16.76 -2.14
C GLU A 11 -15.09 16.29 -2.63
N PHE A 12 -14.77 15.02 -2.39
CA PHE A 12 -13.54 14.43 -2.90
C PHE A 12 -13.58 14.32 -4.42
N ASP A 13 -12.40 14.46 -5.04
CA ASP A 13 -12.25 14.25 -6.47
C ASP A 13 -12.72 12.86 -6.86
N ARG A 14 -13.29 12.76 -8.05
CA ARG A 14 -13.91 11.52 -8.54
C ARG A 14 -12.93 10.36 -8.55
N GLU A 15 -11.68 10.60 -8.93
CA GLU A 15 -10.62 9.59 -8.97
C GLU A 15 -10.36 8.98 -7.58
N ILE A 16 -10.49 9.77 -6.51
CA ILE A 16 -10.37 9.29 -5.13
C ILE A 16 -11.57 8.41 -4.80
N VAL A 17 -12.78 8.87 -5.14
CA VAL A 17 -14.02 8.13 -4.90
C VAL A 17 -14.01 6.78 -5.65
N ASP A 18 -13.62 6.77 -6.92
CA ASP A 18 -13.57 5.57 -7.75
C ASP A 18 -12.58 4.52 -7.18
N ILE A 19 -11.42 4.96 -6.66
CA ILE A 19 -10.45 4.05 -5.99
C ILE A 19 -11.06 3.48 -4.71
N VAL A 20 -11.69 4.32 -3.88
CA VAL A 20 -12.32 3.88 -2.63
C VAL A 20 -13.42 2.88 -2.91
N ASP A 21 -14.30 3.18 -3.87
CA ASP A 21 -15.43 2.32 -4.20
C ASP A 21 -14.96 0.96 -4.75
N TYR A 22 -13.90 0.94 -5.56
CA TYR A 22 -13.28 -0.31 -6.01
C TYR A 22 -12.72 -1.11 -4.84
N VAL A 23 -11.89 -0.51 -3.98
CA VAL A 23 -11.23 -1.21 -2.87
C VAL A 23 -12.24 -1.74 -1.85
N MET A 24 -13.31 -0.99 -1.60
CA MET A 24 -14.29 -1.34 -0.56
C MET A 24 -15.35 -2.32 -1.04
N ASN A 25 -15.75 -2.27 -2.31
CA ASN A 25 -16.97 -2.94 -2.77
C ASN A 25 -16.77 -3.92 -3.93
N TYR A 26 -15.63 -3.90 -4.62
CA TYR A 26 -15.40 -4.80 -5.75
C TYR A 26 -15.01 -6.20 -5.28
N ASP A 27 -15.75 -7.21 -5.74
CA ASP A 27 -15.45 -8.60 -5.48
C ASP A 27 -14.66 -9.22 -6.65
N ILE A 28 -13.45 -9.69 -6.36
CA ILE A 28 -12.60 -10.35 -7.35
C ILE A 28 -13.02 -11.82 -7.46
N THR A 29 -13.57 -12.22 -8.61
CA THR A 29 -14.05 -13.60 -8.84
C THR A 29 -13.16 -14.40 -9.80
N SER A 30 -12.05 -13.82 -10.26
CA SER A 30 -11.15 -14.43 -11.24
C SER A 30 -10.20 -15.44 -10.58
N LYS A 31 -10.37 -16.73 -10.88
CA LYS A 31 -9.44 -17.78 -10.43
C LYS A 31 -8.01 -17.52 -10.90
N VAL A 32 -7.84 -17.10 -12.16
CA VAL A 32 -6.51 -16.81 -12.73
C VAL A 32 -5.84 -15.68 -11.96
N ALA A 33 -6.59 -14.66 -11.55
CA ALA A 33 -6.03 -13.57 -10.75
C ALA A 33 -5.47 -14.07 -9.41
N TYR A 34 -6.21 -14.91 -8.69
CA TYR A 34 -5.74 -15.48 -7.42
C TYR A 34 -4.58 -16.47 -7.59
N ASP A 35 -4.64 -17.36 -8.58
CA ASP A 35 -3.55 -18.30 -8.85
C ASP A 35 -2.25 -17.53 -9.16
N THR A 36 -2.32 -16.52 -10.02
CA THR A 36 -1.16 -15.69 -10.37
C THR A 36 -0.70 -14.83 -9.19
N ALA A 37 -1.60 -14.27 -8.39
CA ALA A 37 -1.25 -13.51 -7.18
C ALA A 37 -0.51 -14.39 -6.16
N HIS A 38 -0.91 -15.66 -6.01
CA HIS A 38 -0.19 -16.61 -5.16
C HIS A 38 1.24 -16.85 -5.66
N TYR A 39 1.44 -17.05 -6.96
CA TYR A 39 2.79 -17.19 -7.51
C TYR A 39 3.62 -15.89 -7.40
N CYS A 40 2.99 -14.74 -7.60
CA CYS A 40 3.62 -13.42 -7.42
C CYS A 40 4.09 -13.22 -5.97
N LEU A 41 3.32 -13.68 -4.97
CA LEU A 41 3.74 -13.66 -3.58
C LEU A 41 5.02 -14.48 -3.35
N LEU A 42 5.07 -15.70 -3.87
CA LEU A 42 6.24 -16.58 -3.73
C LEU A 42 7.48 -15.96 -4.39
N ASP A 43 7.32 -15.40 -5.59
CA ASP A 43 8.39 -14.69 -6.30
C ASP A 43 8.92 -13.49 -5.52
N THR A 44 8.00 -12.65 -5.01
CA THR A 44 8.34 -11.46 -4.22
C THR A 44 9.07 -11.81 -2.93
N LEU A 45 8.60 -12.84 -2.21
CA LEU A 45 9.27 -13.33 -1.01
C LEU A 45 10.65 -13.90 -1.34
N GLY A 46 10.78 -14.65 -2.44
CA GLY A 46 12.07 -15.16 -2.93
C GLY A 46 13.08 -14.04 -3.16
N CYS A 47 12.69 -13.02 -3.94
CA CYS A 47 13.52 -11.84 -4.19
C CYS A 47 13.91 -11.12 -2.89
N GLY A 48 12.97 -10.96 -1.96
CA GLY A 48 13.21 -10.32 -0.67
C GLY A 48 14.20 -11.07 0.21
N LEU A 49 14.12 -12.40 0.25
CA LEU A 49 15.04 -13.25 1.01
C LEU A 49 16.45 -13.27 0.40
N GLU A 50 16.55 -13.37 -0.93
CA GLU A 50 17.84 -13.31 -1.65
C GLU A 50 18.55 -11.97 -1.42
N ALA A 51 17.80 -10.85 -1.41
CA ALA A 51 18.36 -9.53 -1.16
C ALA A 51 19.05 -9.39 0.22
N LEU A 52 18.73 -10.26 1.20
CA LEU A 52 19.37 -10.27 2.52
C LEU A 52 20.83 -10.75 2.47
N GLU A 53 21.29 -11.31 1.36
CA GLU A 53 22.70 -11.65 1.18
C GLU A 53 23.55 -10.40 0.91
N TYR A 54 22.95 -9.30 0.47
CA TYR A 54 23.65 -8.08 0.07
C TYR A 54 23.79 -7.10 1.25
N PRO A 55 25.01 -6.77 1.72
CA PRO A 55 25.21 -5.82 2.82
C PRO A 55 24.66 -4.43 2.54
N ALA A 56 24.65 -4.02 1.26
CA ALA A 56 24.08 -2.76 0.83
C ALA A 56 22.56 -2.67 1.02
N CYS A 57 21.84 -3.80 0.91
CA CYS A 57 20.42 -3.89 1.24
C CYS A 57 20.23 -3.92 2.76
N LYS A 58 20.91 -4.83 3.45
CA LYS A 58 20.75 -5.04 4.90
C LYS A 58 21.01 -3.81 5.76
N LYS A 59 21.93 -2.92 5.35
CA LYS A 59 22.24 -1.69 6.12
C LYS A 59 21.06 -0.71 6.21
N LEU A 60 20.02 -0.88 5.39
CA LEU A 60 18.81 -0.04 5.38
C LEU A 60 17.67 -0.65 6.22
N LEU A 61 17.85 -1.86 6.74
CA LEU A 61 16.84 -2.61 7.48
C LEU A 61 17.07 -2.48 8.99
N GLY A 62 16.06 -2.90 9.76
CA GLY A 62 16.08 -2.85 11.22
C GLY A 62 15.55 -1.52 11.79
N PRO A 63 15.50 -1.39 13.12
CA PRO A 63 14.97 -0.20 13.76
C PRO A 63 15.89 1.01 13.53
N ILE A 64 15.31 2.20 13.40
CA ILE A 64 16.05 3.48 13.28
C ILE A 64 16.97 3.66 14.50
N VAL A 65 16.50 3.25 15.68
CA VAL A 65 17.29 3.22 16.91
C VAL A 65 17.70 1.76 17.19
N PRO A 66 19.00 1.42 17.12
CA PRO A 66 19.47 0.06 17.36
C PRO A 66 19.04 -0.47 18.73
N GLY A 67 18.52 -1.70 18.78
CA GLY A 67 18.06 -2.34 20.02
C GLY A 67 16.66 -1.93 20.47
N THR A 68 15.93 -1.07 19.72
CA THR A 68 14.54 -0.79 20.01
C THR A 68 13.66 -2.03 19.80
N VAL A 69 12.96 -2.44 20.86
CA VAL A 69 11.86 -3.40 20.82
C VAL A 69 10.58 -2.59 20.92
N VAL A 70 9.77 -2.61 19.86
CA VAL A 70 8.40 -2.08 19.86
C VAL A 70 7.46 -3.20 20.37
N PRO A 71 6.40 -2.90 21.13
CA PRO A 71 5.43 -3.91 21.57
C PRO A 71 4.76 -4.64 20.42
#